data_AF-A0A8T4E1K5-F1
#
_entry.id   AF-A0A8T4E1K5-F1
#
_cell.length_a   1.000
_cell.length_b   1.000
_cell.length_c   1.000
_cell.angle_alpha   90.00
_cell.angle_beta   90.00
_cell.angle_gamma   90.00
#
_symmetry.space_group_name_H-M   'P 1'
#
loop_
_entity.id
_entity.type
_entity.pdbx_description
1 polymer ?
#
loop_
_entity_poly.entity_id
_entity_poly.type
_entity_poly.pdbx_seq_one_letter_code
_entity_poly.pdbx_strand_id
1 'polypeptide(L)'
;MSKIQELLSGRNEKIDYDKLITDYPWIVENGHSCVLSPDSDGLLCGLLMSDFLDWKIKGFYDGKIMLLENGTSAKDCIYLDMEIFRKYIRSFGHHMVRFNKRECPVNWDNFRNCIQPNNLRNYDGLHDFRVKYPLGTIHMLLGILGHRFKISVPETATAPLLFTDGTFNVLFKYPENVLNWLAYLRADEPESPLKTVFMNEKCTVHALMQEMDKFFRERDNLSVHNERGDRMRISLKDGSPFNIELEDKTANLSKEAVERIIKFIQLLSKYTGWNFKESAWTWEGFSLYKFTKRDFSRDGLSVNGKNFKGLMEKEPLSWAMTSGQNIEYTLENPSKLP
;
A
#
# COMPACT_ATOMS: atom_id res chain seq x y z
N MET A 1 19.14 27.67 7.14
CA MET A 1 17.73 27.24 7.17
C MET A 1 17.68 25.88 7.86
N SER A 2 16.52 25.38 8.32
CA SER A 2 16.49 23.97 8.76
C SER A 2 16.81 23.08 7.55
N LYS A 3 17.54 21.98 7.76
CA LYS A 3 17.89 21.05 6.66
C LYS A 3 16.67 20.55 5.88
N ILE A 4 15.46 20.59 6.46
CA ILE A 4 14.22 20.19 5.77
C ILE A 4 13.74 21.26 4.78
N GLN A 5 13.83 22.55 5.12
CA GLN A 5 13.46 23.64 4.21
C GLN A 5 14.39 23.70 2.99
N GLU A 6 15.68 23.41 3.19
CA GLU A 6 16.64 23.27 2.09
C GLU A 6 16.30 22.10 1.17
N LEU A 7 15.88 20.96 1.74
CA LEU A 7 15.46 19.79 0.97
C LEU A 7 14.18 20.06 0.17
N LEU A 8 13.23 20.81 0.72
CA LEU A 8 11.95 21.14 0.07
C LEU A 8 12.02 22.35 -0.87
N SER A 9 13.12 23.10 -0.85
CA SER A 9 13.32 24.27 -1.70
C SER A 9 13.16 23.90 -3.18
N GLY A 10 12.32 24.66 -3.89
CA GLY A 10 12.02 24.45 -5.31
C GLY A 10 11.09 23.26 -5.62
N ARG A 11 10.54 22.58 -4.61
CA ARG A 11 9.59 21.46 -4.80
C ARG A 11 8.14 21.91 -4.74
N ASN A 12 7.71 22.62 -5.77
CA ASN A 12 6.34 23.16 -5.89
C ASN A 12 5.53 22.48 -7.00
N GLU A 13 6.02 21.34 -7.51
CA GLU A 13 5.34 20.56 -8.54
C GLU A 13 4.00 20.02 -8.03
N LYS A 14 3.04 19.90 -8.95
CA LYS A 14 1.73 19.28 -8.74
C LYS A 14 1.64 18.04 -9.62
N ILE A 15 0.92 17.04 -9.16
CA ILE A 15 0.66 15.85 -9.95
C ILE A 15 -0.24 16.18 -11.15
N ASP A 16 0.14 15.68 -12.31
CA ASP A 16 -0.69 15.67 -13.50
C ASP A 16 -1.46 14.34 -13.53
N TYR A 17 -2.68 14.36 -13.00
CA TYR A 17 -3.53 13.16 -12.93
C TYR A 17 -3.94 12.68 -14.32
N ASP A 18 -4.16 13.57 -15.29
CA ASP A 18 -4.55 13.19 -16.66
C ASP A 18 -3.41 12.44 -17.34
N LYS A 19 -2.18 12.93 -17.19
CA LYS A 19 -0.99 12.22 -17.66
C LYS A 19 -0.81 10.89 -16.94
N LEU A 20 -0.96 10.85 -15.61
CA LEU A 20 -0.81 9.61 -14.85
C LEU A 20 -1.82 8.55 -15.30
N ILE A 21 -3.09 8.92 -15.47
CA ILE A 21 -4.13 8.01 -15.96
C ILE A 21 -3.85 7.58 -17.39
N THR A 22 -3.31 8.46 -18.23
CA THR A 22 -2.88 8.11 -19.60
C THR A 22 -1.74 7.08 -19.59
N ASP A 23 -0.78 7.24 -18.69
CA ASP A 23 0.37 6.33 -18.57
C ASP A 23 -0.03 4.99 -17.91
N TYR A 24 -1.03 5.00 -17.03
CA TYR A 24 -1.51 3.85 -16.24
C TYR A 24 -3.05 3.69 -16.30
N PRO A 25 -3.66 3.45 -17.48
CA PRO A 25 -5.12 3.48 -17.64
C PRO A 25 -5.84 2.43 -16.78
N TRP A 26 -5.18 1.31 -16.51
CA TRP A 26 -5.70 0.22 -15.69
C TRP A 26 -6.17 0.66 -14.29
N ILE A 27 -5.65 1.78 -13.74
CA ILE A 27 -6.01 2.22 -12.38
C ILE A 27 -7.45 2.76 -12.28
N VAL A 28 -8.06 3.16 -13.41
CA VAL A 28 -9.43 3.69 -13.46
C VAL A 28 -10.39 2.81 -14.26
N GLU A 29 -9.94 1.65 -14.70
CA GLU A 29 -10.74 0.69 -15.45
C GLU A 29 -11.52 -0.24 -14.53
N ASN A 30 -12.66 -0.73 -15.00
CA ASN A 30 -13.53 -1.62 -14.22
C ASN A 30 -13.08 -3.09 -14.31
N GLY A 31 -13.45 -3.87 -13.29
CA GLY A 31 -13.49 -5.34 -13.35
C GLY A 31 -12.13 -6.05 -13.31
N HIS A 32 -11.05 -5.39 -12.88
CA HIS A 32 -9.75 -6.03 -12.76
C HIS A 32 -9.68 -6.99 -11.56
N SER A 33 -8.89 -8.05 -11.71
CA SER A 33 -8.47 -8.90 -10.60
C SER A 33 -7.33 -8.24 -9.82
N CYS A 34 -7.33 -8.40 -8.50
CA CYS A 34 -6.42 -7.70 -7.61
C CYS A 34 -5.88 -8.61 -6.50
N VAL A 35 -4.61 -8.39 -6.13
CA VAL A 35 -3.95 -8.97 -4.95
C VAL A 35 -3.62 -7.83 -3.99
N LEU A 36 -3.96 -7.98 -2.71
CA LEU A 36 -3.80 -6.94 -1.69
C LEU A 36 -2.72 -7.29 -0.67
N SER A 37 -2.13 -6.26 -0.06
CA SER A 37 -1.48 -6.43 1.24
C SER A 37 -2.59 -6.73 2.27
N PRO A 38 -2.41 -7.71 3.18
CA PRO A 38 -3.47 -8.09 4.10
C PRO A 38 -3.45 -7.24 5.39
N ASP A 39 -3.23 -5.93 5.25
CA ASP A 39 -3.26 -4.93 6.32
C ASP A 39 -4.30 -3.84 6.05
N SER A 40 -4.38 -2.84 6.93
CA SER A 40 -5.40 -1.81 6.82
C SER A 40 -5.33 -1.00 5.53
N ASP A 41 -4.13 -0.77 4.97
CA ASP A 41 -4.00 0.07 3.77
C ASP A 41 -4.42 -0.69 2.52
N GLY A 42 -3.94 -1.93 2.38
CA GLY A 42 -4.39 -2.82 1.31
C GLY A 42 -5.88 -3.09 1.35
N LEU A 43 -6.47 -3.30 2.54
CA LEU A 43 -7.91 -3.54 2.70
C LEU A 43 -8.76 -2.31 2.37
N LEU A 44 -8.32 -1.10 2.76
CA LEU A 44 -8.96 0.14 2.34
C LEU A 44 -8.89 0.33 0.81
N CYS A 45 -7.74 0.01 0.20
CA CYS A 45 -7.59 0.04 -1.25
C CYS A 45 -8.58 -0.95 -1.92
N GLY A 46 -8.62 -2.20 -1.46
CA GLY A 46 -9.54 -3.21 -1.98
C GLY A 46 -11.02 -2.82 -1.83
N LEU A 47 -11.39 -2.24 -0.68
CA LEU A 47 -12.75 -1.76 -0.44
C LEU A 47 -13.12 -0.64 -1.42
N LEU A 48 -12.26 0.36 -1.60
CA LEU A 48 -12.48 1.45 -2.54
C LEU A 48 -12.62 0.95 -3.99
N MET A 49 -11.68 0.10 -4.43
CA MET A 49 -11.65 -0.38 -5.82
C MET A 49 -12.79 -1.34 -6.15
N SER A 50 -13.18 -2.20 -5.21
CA SER A 50 -14.34 -3.09 -5.40
C SER A 50 -15.67 -2.33 -5.40
N ASP A 51 -15.79 -1.23 -4.65
CA ASP A 51 -16.99 -0.40 -4.64
C ASP A 51 -17.15 0.40 -5.94
N PHE A 52 -16.11 1.16 -6.34
CA PHE A 52 -16.20 2.11 -7.45
C PHE A 52 -15.95 1.51 -8.83
N LEU A 53 -15.16 0.43 -8.91
CA LEU A 53 -14.69 -0.12 -10.18
C LEU A 53 -15.00 -1.61 -10.34
N ASP A 54 -15.77 -2.22 -9.43
CA ASP A 54 -16.10 -3.65 -9.44
C ASP A 54 -14.88 -4.59 -9.51
N TRP A 55 -13.72 -4.14 -9.01
CA TRP A 55 -12.52 -4.98 -8.92
C TRP A 55 -12.77 -6.22 -8.05
N LYS A 56 -12.10 -7.32 -8.41
CA LYS A 56 -12.20 -8.61 -7.73
C LYS A 56 -10.94 -8.90 -6.93
N ILE A 57 -11.09 -9.09 -5.63
CA ILE A 57 -9.97 -9.38 -4.74
C ILE A 57 -9.73 -10.88 -4.78
N LYS A 58 -8.73 -11.28 -5.56
CA LYS A 58 -8.41 -12.68 -5.89
C LYS A 58 -7.28 -13.25 -5.05
N GLY A 59 -6.66 -12.46 -4.19
CA GLY A 59 -5.54 -12.93 -3.40
C GLY A 59 -4.97 -11.92 -2.42
N PHE A 60 -4.03 -12.41 -1.63
CA PHE A 60 -3.31 -11.64 -0.60
C PHE A 60 -1.82 -11.95 -0.67
N TYR A 61 -0.98 -10.94 -0.43
CA TYR A 61 0.48 -11.09 -0.41
C TYR A 61 1.11 -10.23 0.70
N ASP A 62 1.99 -10.84 1.50
CA ASP A 62 2.65 -10.18 2.64
C ASP A 62 4.19 -10.10 2.52
N GLY A 63 4.71 -10.42 1.34
CA GLY A 63 6.16 -10.53 1.09
C GLY A 63 6.75 -11.91 1.37
N LYS A 64 6.06 -12.80 2.09
CA LYS A 64 6.52 -14.17 2.39
C LYS A 64 5.61 -15.22 1.78
N ILE A 65 4.30 -14.99 1.84
CA ILE A 65 3.29 -15.87 1.28
C ILE A 65 2.41 -15.05 0.34
N MET A 66 2.05 -15.67 -0.79
CA MET A 66 0.93 -15.23 -1.62
C MET A 66 -0.13 -16.32 -1.62
N LEU A 67 -1.37 -15.92 -1.38
CA LEU A 67 -2.56 -16.70 -1.68
C LEU A 67 -3.17 -16.11 -2.95
N LEU A 68 -3.43 -16.94 -3.96
CA LEU A 68 -4.02 -16.52 -5.22
C LEU A 68 -5.08 -17.52 -5.65
N GLU A 69 -6.26 -17.05 -6.04
CA GLU A 69 -7.39 -17.90 -6.44
C GLU A 69 -6.96 -18.90 -7.52
N ASN A 70 -7.31 -20.17 -7.33
CA ASN A 70 -6.99 -21.23 -8.28
C ASN A 70 -7.48 -20.89 -9.69
N GLY A 71 -6.59 -21.04 -10.68
CA GLY A 71 -6.88 -20.71 -12.08
C GLY A 71 -6.66 -19.24 -12.45
N THR A 72 -6.36 -18.36 -11.48
CA THR A 72 -5.95 -16.98 -11.75
C THR A 72 -4.43 -16.92 -11.96
N SER A 73 -3.98 -16.21 -13.00
CA SER A 73 -2.54 -15.95 -13.20
C SER A 73 -2.12 -14.68 -12.48
N ALA A 74 -0.96 -14.71 -11.81
CA ALA A 74 -0.41 -13.56 -11.12
C ALA A 74 -0.24 -12.34 -12.04
N LYS A 75 0.08 -12.57 -13.32
CA LYS A 75 0.29 -11.50 -14.31
C LYS A 75 -0.97 -10.74 -14.69
N ASP A 76 -2.13 -11.36 -14.52
CA ASP A 76 -3.42 -10.77 -14.89
C ASP A 76 -4.00 -9.97 -13.72
N CYS A 77 -3.41 -10.06 -12.53
CA CYS A 77 -3.76 -9.29 -11.36
C CYS A 77 -3.04 -7.93 -11.29
N ILE A 78 -3.67 -7.00 -10.57
CA ILE A 78 -3.07 -5.74 -10.12
C ILE A 78 -2.74 -5.87 -8.63
N TYR A 79 -1.53 -5.49 -8.25
CA TYR A 79 -1.08 -5.55 -6.85
C TYR A 79 -1.22 -4.18 -6.19
N LEU A 80 -2.02 -4.07 -5.12
CA LEU A 80 -2.21 -2.81 -4.40
C LEU A 80 -1.54 -2.84 -3.03
N ASP A 81 -1.01 -1.68 -2.67
CA ASP A 81 -0.19 -1.44 -1.48
C ASP A 81 1.12 -2.25 -1.44
N MET A 82 1.72 -2.40 -2.62
CA MET A 82 3.03 -3.05 -2.78
C MET A 82 3.62 -2.78 -4.15
N GLU A 83 4.94 -2.76 -4.21
CA GLU A 83 5.70 -2.68 -5.45
C GLU A 83 6.15 -4.05 -5.94
N ILE A 84 5.78 -4.41 -7.17
CA ILE A 84 6.27 -5.62 -7.82
C ILE A 84 7.25 -5.23 -8.93
N PHE A 85 8.50 -5.70 -8.82
CA PHE A 85 9.58 -5.37 -9.74
C PHE A 85 9.61 -6.31 -10.96
N ARG A 86 8.53 -6.30 -11.73
CA ARG A 86 8.38 -7.08 -12.96
C ARG A 86 7.69 -6.19 -13.99
N LYS A 87 8.35 -5.94 -15.13
CA LYS A 87 7.85 -5.02 -16.17
C LYS A 87 6.42 -5.29 -16.63
N TYR A 88 5.99 -6.55 -16.61
CA TYR A 88 4.66 -6.98 -17.05
C TYR A 88 3.61 -7.00 -15.95
N ILE A 89 3.99 -6.75 -14.69
CA ILE A 89 3.05 -6.72 -13.56
C ILE A 89 2.60 -5.29 -13.30
N ARG A 90 1.29 -5.13 -13.13
CA ARG A 90 0.68 -3.88 -12.68
C ARG A 90 0.71 -3.83 -11.16
N SER A 91 1.29 -2.79 -10.59
CA SER A 91 1.35 -2.64 -9.13
C SER A 91 1.26 -1.18 -8.69
N PHE A 92 0.87 -0.96 -7.45
CA PHE A 92 0.83 0.35 -6.81
C PHE A 92 1.29 0.19 -5.37
N GLY A 93 2.44 0.77 -5.04
CA GLY A 93 2.96 0.85 -3.67
C GLY A 93 3.63 2.19 -3.42
N HIS A 94 3.93 2.48 -2.16
CA HIS A 94 4.37 3.80 -1.73
C HIS A 94 5.75 3.84 -1.04
N HIS A 95 6.40 2.70 -0.84
CA HIS A 95 7.69 2.55 -0.17
C HIS A 95 8.86 3.16 -0.95
N MET A 96 9.89 3.62 -0.27
CA MET A 96 11.11 4.05 -0.97
C MET A 96 11.81 2.82 -1.56
N VAL A 97 11.91 2.74 -2.90
CA VAL A 97 12.53 1.60 -3.61
C VAL A 97 13.89 1.93 -4.21
N ARG A 98 14.14 3.18 -4.60
CA ARG A 98 15.40 3.54 -5.26
C ARG A 98 16.45 3.98 -4.25
N PHE A 99 17.64 3.39 -4.30
CA PHE A 99 18.74 3.86 -3.44
C PHE A 99 19.37 5.16 -3.95
N ASN A 100 19.85 5.19 -5.19
CA ASN A 100 20.56 6.34 -5.77
C ASN A 100 20.11 6.58 -7.22
N LYS A 101 19.50 7.73 -7.49
CA LYS A 101 19.00 8.14 -8.81
C LYS A 101 20.09 8.46 -9.82
N ARG A 102 21.31 8.74 -9.36
CA ARG A 102 22.48 8.96 -10.21
C ARG A 102 23.11 7.65 -10.70
N GLU A 103 22.76 6.53 -10.07
CA GLU A 103 23.27 5.19 -10.37
C GLU A 103 22.08 4.22 -10.52
N CYS A 104 21.16 4.58 -11.42
CA CYS A 104 19.95 3.80 -11.64
C CYS A 104 20.28 2.43 -12.26
N PRO A 105 19.77 1.31 -11.72
CA PRO A 105 19.97 -0.01 -12.30
C PRO A 105 19.49 -0.10 -13.75
N VAL A 106 20.18 -0.87 -14.60
CA VAL A 106 19.81 -1.04 -16.01
C VAL A 106 18.41 -1.65 -16.22
N ASN A 107 17.94 -2.45 -15.26
CA ASN A 107 16.62 -3.09 -15.27
C ASN A 107 15.55 -2.25 -14.54
N TRP A 108 15.77 -0.96 -14.28
CA TRP A 108 14.80 -0.12 -13.56
C TRP A 108 13.44 0.00 -14.25
N ASP A 109 13.39 -0.21 -15.58
CA ASP A 109 12.16 -0.31 -16.38
C ASP A 109 11.24 -1.48 -15.95
N ASN A 110 11.68 -2.35 -15.04
CA ASN A 110 10.80 -3.30 -14.37
C ASN A 110 9.69 -2.65 -13.54
N PHE A 111 9.85 -1.38 -13.13
CA PHE A 111 8.77 -0.59 -12.53
C PHE A 111 7.90 0.16 -13.54
N ARG A 112 8.02 -0.11 -14.86
CA ARG A 112 7.25 0.61 -15.89
C ARG A 112 5.73 0.56 -15.65
N ASN A 113 5.21 -0.55 -15.16
CA ASN A 113 3.79 -0.74 -14.83
C ASN A 113 3.51 -0.59 -13.33
N CYS A 114 4.36 0.12 -12.60
CA CYS A 114 4.20 0.39 -11.17
C CYS A 114 3.91 1.88 -10.95
N ILE A 115 2.76 2.20 -10.33
CA ILE A 115 2.51 3.54 -9.79
C ILE A 115 3.25 3.63 -8.46
N GLN A 116 4.23 4.53 -8.39
CA GLN A 116 5.11 4.65 -7.23
C GLN A 116 5.45 6.12 -6.96
N PRO A 117 4.89 6.77 -5.93
CA PRO A 117 4.95 8.21 -5.74
C PRO A 117 6.38 8.75 -5.66
N ASN A 118 7.29 8.03 -4.99
CA ASN A 118 8.70 8.45 -4.90
C ASN A 118 9.39 8.41 -6.27
N ASN A 119 9.09 7.41 -7.11
CA ASN A 119 9.61 7.36 -8.48
C ASN A 119 9.03 8.49 -9.35
N LEU A 120 7.72 8.79 -9.22
CA LEU A 120 7.07 9.87 -9.97
C LEU A 120 7.71 11.24 -9.69
N ARG A 121 8.14 11.50 -8.45
CA ARG A 121 8.88 12.72 -8.08
C ARG A 121 10.40 12.60 -8.21
N ASN A 122 10.89 11.50 -8.79
CA ASN A 122 12.33 11.23 -8.95
C ASN A 122 13.10 11.31 -7.62
N TYR A 123 12.55 10.70 -6.56
CA TYR A 123 13.16 10.60 -5.23
C TYR A 123 13.95 9.30 -5.07
N ASP A 124 14.94 9.32 -4.18
CA ASP A 124 15.72 8.16 -3.80
C ASP A 124 16.06 8.15 -2.29
N GLY A 125 16.61 7.03 -1.82
CA GLY A 125 16.97 6.83 -0.43
C GLY A 125 18.26 7.52 0.00
N LEU A 126 19.14 7.91 -0.93
CA LEU A 126 20.41 8.56 -0.61
C LEU A 126 20.23 10.07 -0.38
N HIS A 127 19.41 10.73 -1.20
CA HIS A 127 19.26 12.19 -1.22
C HIS A 127 17.91 12.62 -0.66
N ASP A 128 16.84 11.85 -0.88
CA ASP A 128 15.46 12.28 -0.67
C ASP A 128 14.73 11.51 0.44
N PHE A 129 15.40 10.60 1.17
CA PHE A 129 14.71 9.72 2.14
C PHE A 129 13.89 10.47 3.20
N ARG A 130 14.35 11.66 3.63
CA ARG A 130 13.65 12.50 4.61
C ARG A 130 12.39 13.16 4.07
N VAL A 131 12.23 13.22 2.75
CA VAL A 131 11.09 13.81 2.05
C VAL A 131 10.33 12.78 1.21
N LYS A 132 10.55 11.47 1.49
CA LYS A 132 9.79 10.38 0.89
C LYS A 132 8.28 10.54 1.12
N TYR A 133 7.49 9.86 0.30
CA TYR A 133 6.04 9.83 0.42
C TYR A 133 5.62 9.44 1.86
N PRO A 134 4.85 10.29 2.56
CA PRO A 134 4.58 10.12 3.99
C PRO A 134 3.21 9.52 4.31
N LEU A 135 2.39 9.22 3.31
CA LEU A 135 1.02 8.73 3.49
C LEU A 135 0.93 7.26 3.05
N GLY A 136 -0.20 6.61 3.27
CA GLY A 136 -0.50 5.30 2.68
C GLY A 136 -0.87 5.36 1.19
N THR A 137 -0.85 4.20 0.54
CA THR A 137 -1.24 3.98 -0.87
C THR A 137 -2.66 4.47 -1.12
N ILE A 138 -3.59 4.23 -0.18
CA ILE A 138 -5.00 4.66 -0.29
C ILE A 138 -5.15 6.16 -0.58
N HIS A 139 -4.27 7.01 -0.05
CA HIS A 139 -4.40 8.46 -0.19
C HIS A 139 -4.10 8.93 -1.62
N MET A 140 -3.05 8.42 -2.23
CA MET A 140 -2.77 8.76 -3.63
C MET A 140 -3.81 8.11 -4.54
N LEU A 141 -4.25 6.87 -4.24
CA LEU A 141 -5.34 6.20 -4.96
C LEU A 141 -6.63 7.03 -4.94
N LEU A 142 -7.01 7.54 -3.78
CA LEU A 142 -8.18 8.39 -3.59
C LEU A 142 -8.07 9.70 -4.38
N GLY A 143 -6.87 10.30 -4.45
CA GLY A 143 -6.62 11.47 -5.31
C GLY A 143 -6.78 11.15 -6.81
N ILE A 144 -6.23 10.02 -7.28
CA ILE A 144 -6.35 9.59 -8.69
C ILE A 144 -7.81 9.34 -9.05
N LEU A 145 -8.53 8.56 -8.23
CA LEU A 145 -9.92 8.25 -8.50
C LEU A 145 -10.82 9.47 -8.34
N GLY A 146 -10.56 10.35 -7.36
CA GLY A 146 -11.29 11.59 -7.15
C GLY A 146 -11.17 12.58 -8.32
N HIS A 147 -10.05 12.54 -9.05
CA HIS A 147 -9.89 13.31 -10.29
C HIS A 147 -10.78 12.79 -11.42
N ARG A 148 -11.03 11.46 -11.47
CA ARG A 148 -11.81 10.82 -12.54
C ARG A 148 -13.30 10.64 -12.23
N PHE A 149 -13.63 10.46 -10.96
CA PHE A 149 -14.93 10.12 -10.42
C PHE A 149 -15.27 11.03 -9.26
N LYS A 150 -16.55 11.38 -9.13
CA LYS A 150 -17.02 12.14 -7.96
C LYS A 150 -17.07 11.23 -6.75
N ILE A 151 -16.05 11.29 -5.90
CA ILE A 151 -15.97 10.52 -4.66
C ILE A 151 -16.30 11.42 -3.48
N SER A 152 -17.42 11.13 -2.81
CA SER A 152 -17.75 11.77 -1.54
C SER A 152 -17.11 10.99 -0.40
N VAL A 153 -16.33 11.69 0.43
CA VAL A 153 -15.73 11.14 1.65
C VAL A 153 -16.44 11.77 2.84
N PRO A 154 -17.18 11.01 3.67
CA PRO A 154 -17.81 11.56 4.87
C PRO A 154 -16.76 11.87 5.94
N GLU A 155 -17.08 12.79 6.86
CA GLU A 155 -16.16 13.18 7.96
C GLU A 155 -15.80 11.98 8.86
N THR A 156 -16.69 10.98 8.96
CA THR A 156 -16.40 9.73 9.66
C THR A 156 -15.21 8.99 9.07
N ALA A 157 -14.96 9.08 7.76
CA ALA A 157 -13.88 8.36 7.11
C ALA A 157 -12.48 8.83 7.54
N THR A 158 -12.37 10.02 8.15
CA THR A 158 -11.09 10.61 8.54
C THR A 158 -10.31 9.69 9.48
N ALA A 159 -10.95 9.06 10.47
CA ALA A 159 -10.25 8.21 11.43
C ALA A 159 -9.60 6.96 10.79
N PRO A 160 -10.30 6.11 10.02
CA PRO A 160 -9.66 4.97 9.35
C PRO A 160 -8.62 5.41 8.31
N LEU A 161 -8.87 6.50 7.56
CA LEU A 161 -7.92 6.99 6.56
C LEU A 161 -6.65 7.56 7.20
N LEU A 162 -6.74 8.21 8.36
CA LEU A 162 -5.55 8.64 9.09
C LEU A 162 -4.89 7.52 9.91
N PHE A 163 -5.62 6.47 10.26
CA PHE A 163 -5.04 5.31 10.96
C PHE A 163 -4.07 4.53 10.09
N THR A 164 -4.40 4.33 8.81
CA THR A 164 -3.61 3.51 7.88
C THR A 164 -2.18 4.01 7.73
N ASP A 165 -1.22 3.09 7.64
CA ASP A 165 0.23 3.36 7.67
C ASP A 165 0.71 4.25 8.82
N GLY A 166 -0.10 4.40 9.88
CA GLY A 166 0.18 5.34 10.96
C GLY A 166 0.24 6.79 10.49
N THR A 167 -0.50 7.15 9.43
CA THR A 167 -0.53 8.49 8.83
C THR A 167 -0.75 9.57 9.88
N PHE A 168 -1.64 9.35 10.85
CA PHE A 168 -1.91 10.27 11.96
C PHE A 168 -0.64 10.64 12.75
N ASN A 169 0.27 9.70 12.99
CA ASN A 169 1.55 10.00 13.66
C ASN A 169 2.48 10.79 12.74
N VAL A 170 2.48 10.45 11.46
CA VAL A 170 3.32 11.09 10.44
C VAL A 170 2.96 12.57 10.28
N LEU A 171 1.68 12.93 10.34
CA LEU A 171 1.20 14.32 10.29
C LEU A 171 1.94 15.23 11.26
N PHE A 172 2.06 14.81 12.52
CA PHE A 172 2.68 15.62 13.57
C PHE A 172 4.20 15.46 13.62
N LYS A 173 4.75 14.36 13.08
CA LYS A 173 6.20 14.11 13.08
C LYS A 173 6.92 14.83 11.95
N TYR A 174 6.28 14.97 10.78
CA TYR A 174 6.88 15.54 9.57
C TYR A 174 5.94 16.51 8.83
N PRO A 175 5.38 17.53 9.50
CA PRO A 175 4.34 18.37 8.93
C PRO A 175 4.77 19.08 7.63
N GLU A 176 6.02 19.54 7.53
CA GLU A 176 6.49 20.24 6.33
C GLU A 176 6.52 19.31 5.10
N ASN A 177 6.93 18.05 5.29
CA ASN A 177 6.92 17.06 4.21
C ASN A 177 5.50 16.66 3.83
N VAL A 178 4.63 16.45 4.82
CA VAL A 178 3.21 16.13 4.60
C VAL A 178 2.53 17.24 3.80
N LEU A 179 2.66 18.50 4.21
CA LEU A 179 2.07 19.64 3.51
C LEU A 179 2.59 19.75 2.06
N ASN A 180 3.88 19.48 1.85
CA ASN A 180 4.44 19.45 0.49
C ASN A 180 3.80 18.36 -0.38
N TRP A 181 3.58 17.16 0.18
CA TRP A 181 2.92 16.07 -0.55
C TRP A 181 1.42 16.30 -0.76
N LEU A 182 0.72 16.93 0.19
CA LEU A 182 -0.68 17.31 0.01
C LEU A 182 -0.83 18.36 -1.10
N ALA A 183 0.09 19.33 -1.18
CA ALA A 183 0.14 20.28 -2.29
C ALA A 183 0.43 19.59 -3.64
N TYR A 184 1.37 18.63 -3.66
CA TYR A 184 1.64 17.82 -4.84
C TYR A 184 0.40 17.05 -5.30
N LEU A 185 -0.34 16.43 -4.36
CA LEU A 185 -1.59 15.70 -4.61
C LEU A 185 -2.80 16.61 -4.85
N ARG A 186 -2.63 17.94 -4.90
CA ARG A 186 -3.73 18.89 -5.14
C ARG A 186 -4.87 18.72 -4.12
N ALA A 187 -4.53 18.40 -2.87
CA ALA A 187 -5.50 18.08 -1.81
C ALA A 187 -6.34 19.30 -1.38
N ASP A 188 -5.89 20.52 -1.69
CA ASP A 188 -6.56 21.78 -1.39
C ASP A 188 -7.71 22.11 -2.34
N GLU A 189 -7.77 21.44 -3.49
CA GLU A 189 -8.79 21.68 -4.51
C GLU A 189 -10.19 21.26 -4.02
N PRO A 190 -11.25 22.04 -4.33
CA PRO A 190 -12.60 21.80 -3.80
C PRO A 190 -13.15 20.40 -4.08
N GLU A 191 -12.85 19.84 -5.25
CA GLU A 191 -13.33 18.51 -5.67
C GLU A 191 -12.41 17.37 -5.18
N SER A 192 -11.27 17.68 -4.54
CA SER A 192 -10.36 16.65 -4.07
C SER A 192 -10.94 15.94 -2.85
N PRO A 193 -11.14 14.61 -2.89
CA PRO A 193 -11.59 13.85 -1.71
C PRO A 193 -10.59 13.92 -0.54
N LEU A 194 -9.31 14.23 -0.82
CA LEU A 194 -8.28 14.42 0.19
C LEU A 194 -8.52 15.66 1.06
N LYS A 195 -9.27 16.64 0.55
CA LYS A 195 -9.62 17.84 1.29
C LYS A 195 -10.41 17.51 2.55
N THR A 196 -11.39 16.60 2.47
CA THR A 196 -12.16 16.18 3.65
C THR A 196 -11.30 15.42 4.65
N VAL A 197 -10.31 14.68 4.19
CA VAL A 197 -9.44 13.89 5.07
C VAL A 197 -8.45 14.77 5.83
N PHE A 198 -7.78 15.69 5.14
CA PHE A 198 -6.62 16.42 5.67
C PHE A 198 -6.87 17.90 5.98
N MET A 199 -7.92 18.49 5.41
CA MET A 199 -8.17 19.94 5.47
C MET A 199 -9.60 20.26 5.93
N ASN A 200 -10.20 19.38 6.73
CA ASN A 200 -11.53 19.60 7.31
C ASN A 200 -11.44 20.64 8.44
N GLU A 201 -11.96 21.84 8.18
CA GLU A 201 -11.98 22.96 9.12
C GLU A 201 -12.80 22.69 10.40
N LYS A 202 -13.69 21.69 10.39
CA LYS A 202 -14.52 21.33 11.55
C LYS A 202 -13.82 20.33 12.48
N CYS A 203 -12.76 19.67 12.02
CA CYS A 203 -12.06 18.64 12.80
C CYS A 203 -10.90 19.27 13.59
N THR A 204 -11.19 19.72 14.81
CA THR A 204 -10.13 20.16 15.73
C THR A 204 -9.22 18.98 16.13
N VAL A 205 -8.00 19.25 16.61
CA VAL A 205 -7.11 18.20 17.14
C VAL A 205 -7.82 17.36 18.21
N HIS A 206 -8.60 18.00 19.09
CA HIS A 206 -9.36 17.29 20.12
C HIS A 206 -10.44 16.37 19.52
N ALA A 207 -11.22 16.88 18.57
CA ALA A 207 -12.25 16.09 17.89
C ALA A 207 -11.63 14.91 17.12
N LEU A 208 -10.49 15.13 16.44
CA LEU A 208 -9.74 14.06 15.77
C LEU A 208 -9.31 12.99 16.76
N MET A 209 -8.75 13.36 17.93
CA MET A 209 -8.37 12.39 18.96
C MET A 209 -9.55 11.56 19.45
N GLN A 210 -10.73 12.16 19.59
CA GLN A 210 -11.95 11.46 19.99
C GLN A 210 -12.41 10.46 18.91
N GLU A 211 -12.41 10.86 17.64
CA GLU A 211 -12.77 9.97 16.53
C GLU A 211 -11.75 8.83 16.35
N MET A 212 -10.45 9.12 16.54
CA MET A 212 -9.40 8.11 16.52
C MET A 212 -9.54 7.12 17.69
N ASP A 213 -9.80 7.58 18.92
CA ASP A 213 -10.05 6.70 20.07
C ASP A 213 -11.27 5.79 19.85
N LYS A 214 -12.37 6.36 19.35
CA LYS A 214 -13.58 5.61 19.00
C LYS A 214 -13.30 4.53 17.96
N PHE A 215 -12.64 4.89 16.86
CA PHE A 215 -12.26 3.93 15.82
C PHE A 215 -11.32 2.85 16.36
N PHE A 216 -10.34 3.22 17.19
CA PHE A 216 -9.41 2.26 17.80
C PHE A 216 -10.12 1.26 18.70
N ARG A 217 -11.08 1.70 19.52
CA ARG A 217 -11.88 0.78 20.35
C ARG A 217 -12.68 -0.20 19.52
N GLU A 218 -13.36 0.27 18.47
CA GLU A 218 -14.12 -0.60 17.57
C GLU A 218 -13.22 -1.62 16.86
N ARG A 219 -12.04 -1.19 16.37
CA ARG A 219 -11.02 -2.07 15.79
C ARG A 219 -10.48 -3.08 16.81
N ASP A 220 -10.17 -2.63 18.02
CA ASP A 220 -9.53 -3.45 19.04
C ASP A 220 -10.46 -4.53 19.58
N ASN A 221 -11.77 -4.30 19.55
CA ASN A 221 -12.79 -5.34 19.81
C ASN A 221 -12.75 -6.50 18.81
N LEU A 222 -12.12 -6.32 17.65
CA LEU A 222 -11.91 -7.38 16.65
C LEU A 222 -10.57 -8.12 16.86
N SER A 223 -9.72 -7.66 17.76
CA SER A 223 -8.41 -8.27 18.00
C SER A 223 -8.55 -9.61 18.73
N VAL A 224 -7.61 -10.52 18.45
CA VAL A 224 -7.50 -11.81 19.15
C VAL A 224 -6.10 -11.95 19.73
N HIS A 225 -5.86 -13.02 20.48
CA HIS A 225 -4.53 -13.27 21.05
C HIS A 225 -3.45 -13.27 19.94
N ASN A 226 -2.42 -12.44 20.11
CA ASN A 226 -1.28 -12.26 19.19
C ASN A 226 -1.61 -11.70 17.79
N GLU A 227 -2.82 -11.18 17.57
CA GLU A 227 -3.19 -10.59 16.30
C GLU A 227 -4.18 -9.42 16.46
N ARG A 228 -3.81 -8.28 15.86
CA ARG A 228 -4.65 -7.08 15.88
C ARG A 228 -5.78 -7.20 14.86
N GLY A 229 -6.93 -6.61 15.17
CA GLY A 229 -8.14 -6.68 14.34
C GLY A 229 -8.04 -6.02 12.95
N ASP A 230 -7.04 -5.17 12.71
CA ASP A 230 -6.85 -4.42 11.46
C ASP A 230 -6.06 -5.14 10.36
N ARG A 231 -5.69 -6.41 10.57
CA ARG A 231 -4.89 -7.16 9.61
C ARG A 231 -5.21 -8.64 9.63
N MET A 232 -4.97 -9.29 8.50
CA MET A 232 -5.05 -10.73 8.35
C MET A 232 -3.65 -11.28 8.10
N ARG A 233 -3.00 -11.75 9.15
CA ARG A 233 -1.68 -12.36 9.01
C ARG A 233 -1.83 -13.69 8.28
N ILE A 234 -1.18 -13.81 7.12
CA ILE A 234 -1.13 -15.04 6.32
C ILE A 234 0.21 -15.79 6.48
N SER A 235 1.19 -15.20 7.18
CA SER A 235 2.45 -15.84 7.52
C SER A 235 2.97 -15.52 8.93
N LEU A 236 3.80 -16.43 9.46
CA LEU A 236 4.59 -16.24 10.67
C LEU A 236 5.94 -15.55 10.37
N LYS A 237 6.71 -15.27 11.44
CA LYS A 237 8.02 -14.59 11.32
C LYS A 237 9.00 -15.36 10.44
N ASP A 238 8.97 -16.69 10.51
CA ASP A 238 9.79 -17.63 9.73
C ASP A 238 9.28 -17.88 8.30
N GLY A 239 8.12 -17.32 7.92
CA GLY A 239 7.51 -17.52 6.61
C GLY A 239 6.63 -18.77 6.50
N SER A 240 6.38 -19.48 7.60
CA SER A 240 5.37 -20.55 7.61
C SER A 240 3.94 -19.98 7.49
N PRO A 241 3.00 -20.70 6.84
CA PRO A 241 1.59 -20.29 6.74
C PRO A 241 0.95 -20.03 8.10
N PHE A 242 0.08 -19.02 8.18
CA PHE A 242 -0.70 -18.68 9.37
C PHE A 242 -2.13 -18.32 8.94
N ASN A 243 -3.14 -18.68 9.74
CA ASN A 243 -4.56 -18.54 9.36
C ASN A 243 -4.90 -19.21 8.01
N ILE A 244 -4.22 -20.30 7.67
CA ILE A 244 -4.38 -21.05 6.42
C ILE A 244 -4.56 -22.52 6.73
N GLU A 245 -5.63 -23.10 6.19
CA GLU A 245 -5.95 -24.52 6.22
C GLU A 245 -5.58 -25.12 4.86
N LEU A 246 -4.83 -26.23 4.87
CA LEU A 246 -4.38 -26.92 3.66
C LEU A 246 -5.24 -28.16 3.43
N GLU A 247 -5.92 -28.21 2.29
CA GLU A 247 -6.74 -29.33 1.84
C GLU A 247 -6.27 -29.79 0.45
N ASP A 248 -5.65 -30.97 0.40
CA ASP A 248 -5.03 -31.55 -0.81
C ASP A 248 -4.09 -30.59 -1.56
N LYS A 249 -4.59 -29.94 -2.61
CA LYS A 249 -3.87 -28.99 -3.49
C LYS A 249 -4.37 -27.55 -3.33
N THR A 250 -5.24 -27.31 -2.36
CA THR A 250 -5.89 -26.03 -2.13
C THR A 250 -5.55 -25.50 -0.74
N ALA A 251 -5.47 -24.18 -0.64
CA ALA A 251 -5.30 -23.46 0.60
C ALA A 251 -6.55 -22.60 0.83
N ASN A 252 -7.12 -22.68 2.02
CA ASN A 252 -8.26 -21.88 2.44
C ASN A 252 -7.83 -21.00 3.61
N LEU A 253 -8.36 -19.78 3.70
CA LEU A 253 -8.17 -18.98 4.90
C LEU A 253 -9.03 -19.57 6.03
N SER A 254 -8.51 -19.60 7.25
CA SER A 254 -9.27 -20.14 8.38
C SER A 254 -10.52 -19.32 8.64
N LYS A 255 -11.61 -20.01 9.00
CA LYS A 255 -12.93 -19.38 9.16
C LYS A 255 -12.90 -18.21 10.14
N GLU A 256 -12.22 -18.36 11.27
CA GLU A 256 -12.12 -17.30 12.29
C GLU A 256 -11.39 -16.06 11.77
N ALA A 257 -10.35 -16.24 10.94
CA ALA A 257 -9.61 -15.14 10.36
C ALA A 257 -10.44 -14.39 9.31
N VAL A 258 -11.18 -15.13 8.48
CA VAL A 258 -12.12 -14.57 7.48
C VAL A 258 -13.24 -13.80 8.17
N GLU A 259 -13.90 -14.38 9.18
CA GLU A 259 -14.97 -13.69 9.92
C GLU A 259 -14.48 -12.40 10.58
N ARG A 260 -13.27 -12.41 11.15
CA ARG A 260 -12.68 -11.22 11.76
C ARG A 260 -12.37 -10.14 10.72
N ILE A 261 -11.74 -10.51 9.60
CA ILE A 261 -11.35 -9.51 8.59
C ILE A 261 -12.57 -8.94 7.86
N ILE A 262 -13.61 -9.74 7.63
CA ILE A 262 -14.90 -9.26 7.12
C ILE A 262 -15.50 -8.22 8.08
N LYS A 263 -15.51 -8.47 9.40
CA LYS A 263 -15.98 -7.48 10.38
C LYS A 263 -15.16 -6.19 10.33
N PHE A 264 -13.84 -6.28 10.11
CA PHE A 264 -13.01 -5.10 9.95
C PHE A 264 -13.30 -4.34 8.65
N ILE A 265 -13.49 -5.03 7.52
CA ILE A 265 -13.87 -4.38 6.26
C ILE A 265 -15.26 -3.73 6.37
N GLN A 266 -16.21 -4.38 7.06
CA GLN A 266 -17.53 -3.81 7.37
C GLN A 266 -17.41 -2.57 8.26
N LEU A 267 -16.48 -2.55 9.22
CA LEU A 267 -16.16 -1.36 10.01
C LEU A 267 -15.63 -0.24 9.10
N LEU A 268 -14.68 -0.53 8.21
CA LEU A 268 -14.18 0.45 7.24
C LEU A 268 -15.30 0.96 6.33
N SER A 269 -16.16 0.08 5.84
CA SER A 269 -17.34 0.40 5.03
C SER A 269 -18.29 1.34 5.77
N LYS A 270 -18.61 1.06 7.03
CA LYS A 270 -19.43 1.92 7.90
C LYS A 270 -18.85 3.34 8.02
N TYR A 271 -17.54 3.46 8.20
CA TYR A 271 -16.90 4.76 8.40
C TYR A 271 -16.69 5.54 7.09
N THR A 272 -16.37 4.85 6.00
CA THR A 272 -16.07 5.46 4.69
C THR A 272 -17.31 5.69 3.83
N GLY A 273 -18.40 4.94 4.07
CA GLY A 273 -19.56 4.89 3.20
C GLY A 273 -19.37 4.09 1.92
N TRP A 274 -18.21 3.45 1.72
CA TRP A 274 -17.95 2.59 0.57
C TRP A 274 -18.60 1.23 0.77
N ASN A 275 -19.21 0.66 -0.26
CA ASN A 275 -19.95 -0.60 -0.12
C ASN A 275 -19.03 -1.81 -0.11
N PHE A 276 -19.07 -2.59 0.97
CA PHE A 276 -18.45 -3.90 0.98
C PHE A 276 -19.31 -4.91 0.21
N LYS A 277 -18.86 -5.27 -0.99
CA LYS A 277 -19.47 -6.30 -1.84
C LYS A 277 -18.79 -7.64 -1.61
N GLU A 278 -19.30 -8.46 -0.69
CA GLU A 278 -18.66 -9.74 -0.32
C GLU A 278 -18.35 -10.66 -1.52
N SER A 279 -19.23 -10.68 -2.54
CA SER A 279 -19.03 -11.43 -3.80
C SER A 279 -17.83 -10.96 -4.65
N ALA A 280 -17.23 -9.83 -4.34
CA ALA A 280 -16.01 -9.36 -4.97
C ALA A 280 -14.73 -9.92 -4.31
N TRP A 281 -14.84 -10.63 -3.18
CA TRP A 281 -13.71 -11.09 -2.37
C TRP A 281 -13.64 -12.61 -2.34
N THR A 282 -12.50 -13.17 -2.73
CA THR A 282 -12.21 -14.60 -2.61
C THR A 282 -11.62 -14.88 -1.22
N TRP A 283 -12.09 -15.93 -0.55
CA TRP A 283 -11.65 -16.35 0.79
C TRP A 283 -11.19 -17.81 0.86
N GLU A 284 -11.42 -18.58 -0.20
CA GLU A 284 -11.17 -20.02 -0.29
C GLU A 284 -10.68 -20.40 -1.69
N GLY A 285 -10.19 -21.63 -1.84
CA GLY A 285 -9.77 -22.16 -3.13
C GLY A 285 -8.50 -21.49 -3.67
N PHE A 286 -7.51 -21.21 -2.81
CA PHE A 286 -6.25 -20.60 -3.21
C PHE A 286 -5.18 -21.63 -3.60
N SER A 287 -4.28 -21.20 -4.48
CA SER A 287 -2.93 -21.70 -4.60
C SER A 287 -2.03 -20.92 -3.63
N LEU A 288 -1.22 -21.65 -2.86
CA LEU A 288 -0.28 -21.07 -1.90
C LEU A 288 1.14 -21.03 -2.50
N TYR A 289 1.72 -19.84 -2.55
CA TYR A 289 3.10 -19.62 -2.98
C TYR A 289 3.95 -19.09 -1.83
N LYS A 290 5.16 -19.64 -1.68
CA LYS A 290 6.12 -19.24 -0.65
C LYS A 290 7.29 -18.52 -1.27
N PHE A 291 7.72 -17.46 -0.62
CA PHE A 291 8.81 -16.59 -1.02
C PHE A 291 9.86 -16.47 0.09
N THR A 292 11.06 -16.03 -0.28
CA THR A 292 12.14 -15.82 0.68
C THR A 292 12.27 -14.33 0.99
N LYS A 293 11.72 -13.89 2.12
CA LYS A 293 11.90 -12.52 2.62
C LYS A 293 13.17 -12.41 3.45
N ARG A 294 14.01 -11.42 3.14
CA ARG A 294 15.27 -11.10 3.84
C ARG A 294 15.35 -9.60 4.07
N ASP A 295 16.38 -9.19 4.80
CA ASP A 295 16.71 -7.79 4.96
C ASP A 295 18.22 -7.60 5.08
N PHE A 296 18.69 -6.41 4.73
CA PHE A 296 20.11 -6.08 4.72
C PHE A 296 20.73 -6.26 6.11
N SER A 297 20.05 -5.85 7.18
CA SER A 297 20.55 -5.97 8.54
C SER A 297 20.82 -7.43 8.94
N ARG A 298 19.89 -8.36 8.64
CA ARG A 298 20.08 -9.81 8.91
C ARG A 298 21.14 -10.44 8.04
N ASP A 299 21.37 -9.88 6.86
CA ASP A 299 22.40 -10.34 5.94
C ASP A 299 23.79 -9.74 6.22
N GLY A 300 23.92 -8.90 7.26
CA GLY A 300 25.16 -8.20 7.57
C GLY A 300 25.55 -7.15 6.51
N LEU A 301 24.58 -6.65 5.76
CA LEU A 301 24.75 -5.65 4.71
C LEU A 301 24.34 -4.27 5.20
N SER A 302 25.10 -3.25 4.79
CA SER A 302 24.68 -1.85 4.93
C SER A 302 24.00 -1.33 3.67
N VAL A 303 23.19 -0.28 3.80
CA VAL A 303 22.55 0.38 2.66
C VAL A 303 23.58 1.26 1.94
N ASN A 304 24.12 0.75 0.85
CA ASN A 304 25.07 1.44 -0.03
C ASN A 304 24.92 0.97 -1.48
N GLY A 305 25.55 1.68 -2.43
CA GLY A 305 25.41 1.40 -3.86
C GLY A 305 25.89 -0.01 -4.26
N LYS A 306 26.97 -0.50 -3.66
CA LYS A 306 27.50 -1.85 -3.92
C LYS A 306 26.49 -2.94 -3.52
N ASN A 307 25.95 -2.85 -2.31
CA ASN A 307 25.00 -3.84 -1.80
C ASN A 307 23.65 -3.74 -2.52
N PHE A 308 23.21 -2.52 -2.87
CA PHE A 308 22.00 -2.33 -3.67
C PHE A 308 22.14 -2.92 -5.08
N LYS A 309 23.30 -2.73 -5.74
CA LYS A 309 23.59 -3.39 -7.01
C LYS A 309 23.55 -4.92 -6.88
N GLY A 310 24.18 -5.46 -5.83
CA GLY A 310 24.14 -6.89 -5.53
C GLY A 310 22.72 -7.41 -5.25
N LEU A 311 21.82 -6.59 -4.70
CA LEU A 311 20.40 -6.92 -4.60
C LEU A 311 19.76 -7.00 -6.00
N MET A 312 20.01 -6.03 -6.89
CA MET A 312 19.43 -6.03 -8.24
C MET A 312 19.86 -7.24 -9.08
N GLU A 313 21.09 -7.73 -8.89
CA GLU A 313 21.62 -8.95 -9.53
C GLU A 313 20.87 -10.22 -9.09
N LYS A 314 20.19 -10.20 -7.94
CA LYS A 314 19.34 -11.32 -7.45
C LYS A 314 17.91 -11.29 -8.01
N GLU A 315 17.59 -10.32 -8.87
CA GLU A 315 16.25 -10.14 -9.44
C GLU A 315 15.10 -10.20 -8.42
N PRO A 316 15.12 -9.35 -7.37
CA PRO A 316 14.12 -9.40 -6.30
C PRO A 316 12.71 -9.19 -6.86
N LEU A 317 11.73 -9.85 -6.26
CA LEU A 317 10.32 -9.67 -6.60
C LEU A 317 9.81 -8.30 -6.14
N SER A 318 10.18 -7.92 -4.92
CA SER A 318 9.75 -6.68 -4.25
C SER A 318 10.75 -6.30 -3.17
N TRP A 319 10.79 -5.02 -2.79
CA TRP A 319 11.57 -4.55 -1.65
C TRP A 319 11.12 -3.17 -1.18
N ALA A 320 11.54 -2.79 0.03
CA ALA A 320 11.28 -1.49 0.61
C ALA A 320 12.48 -1.02 1.45
N MET A 321 12.89 0.24 1.28
CA MET A 321 13.80 0.91 2.20
C MET A 321 13.02 1.39 3.43
N THR A 322 12.99 0.56 4.47
CA THR A 322 12.22 0.80 5.70
C THR A 322 12.86 1.87 6.59
N SER A 323 14.19 2.00 6.51
CA SER A 323 14.96 3.07 7.15
C SER A 323 16.16 3.47 6.28
N GLY A 324 16.88 4.53 6.66
CA GLY A 324 18.16 4.86 6.01
C GLY A 324 19.24 3.79 6.20
N GLN A 325 18.99 2.77 7.01
CA GLN A 325 19.94 1.72 7.39
C GLN A 325 19.50 0.31 7.01
N ASN A 326 18.29 0.12 6.46
CA ASN A 326 17.80 -1.21 6.09
C ASN A 326 16.98 -1.23 4.81
N ILE A 327 17.14 -2.30 4.05
CA ILE A 327 16.28 -2.67 2.92
C ILE A 327 15.72 -4.06 3.22
N GLU A 328 14.41 -4.17 3.29
CA GLU A 328 13.71 -5.45 3.30
C GLU A 328 13.38 -5.84 1.87
N TYR A 329 13.60 -7.10 1.50
CA TYR A 329 13.43 -7.56 0.13
C TYR A 329 12.94 -9.01 0.07
N THR A 330 12.25 -9.34 -1.02
CA THR A 330 11.71 -10.67 -1.26
C THR A 330 12.28 -11.27 -2.54
N LEU A 331 12.69 -12.53 -2.46
CA LEU A 331 13.14 -13.34 -3.58
C LEU A 331 12.13 -14.44 -3.90
N GLU A 332 11.99 -14.75 -5.20
CA GLU A 332 11.21 -15.88 -5.74
C GLU A 332 12.14 -16.87 -6.44
N ASN A 333 11.85 -18.17 -6.33
CA ASN A 333 12.65 -19.23 -6.97
C ASN A 333 11.73 -20.29 -7.60
N PRO A 334 11.78 -20.49 -8.93
CA PRO A 334 12.50 -19.65 -9.92
C PRO A 334 11.94 -18.21 -9.98
N SER A 335 12.69 -17.30 -10.62
CA SER A 335 12.30 -15.89 -10.84
C SER A 335 11.15 -15.73 -11.86
N LYS A 336 10.02 -16.37 -11.55
CA LYS A 336 8.79 -16.39 -12.33
C LYS A 336 7.62 -16.40 -11.35
N LEU A 337 6.92 -15.28 -11.25
CA LEU A 337 5.59 -15.26 -10.65
C LEU A 337 4.71 -16.33 -11.31
N PRO A 338 3.86 -17.01 -10.53
CA PRO A 338 3.10 -18.16 -10.98
C PRO A 338 1.99 -17.87 -12.00
#